data_AF-A0A0F7ZLA7-F1
#
_entry.id   AF-A0A0F7ZLA7-F1
#
_cell.length_a   1.000
_cell.length_b   1.000
_cell.length_c   1.000
_cell.angle_alpha   90.00
_cell.angle_beta   90.00
_cell.angle_gamma   90.00
#
_symmetry.space_group_name_H-M   'P 1'
#
loop_
_entity.id
_entity.type
_entity.pdbx_description
1 polymer ?
#
loop_
_entity_poly.entity_id
_entity_poly.type
_entity_poly.pdbx_seq_one_letter_code
_entity_poly.pdbx_strand_id
1 'polypeptide(L)' 'MQFKSALILFAASAMASDLSGLPECAKKCVTDNFGRSGCKDPSDQACLCKSKAYKEAVISCVVKSCNGSDV' A
#
# COMPACT_ATOMS: atom_id res chain seq x y z
N MET A 1 8.23 5.52 45.77
CA MET A 1 8.17 4.72 44.52
C MET A 1 8.25 5.69 43.35
N GLN A 2 9.43 5.84 42.75
CA GLN A 2 9.67 6.73 41.61
C GLN A 2 9.52 5.93 40.32
N PHE A 3 8.32 5.92 39.74
CA PHE A 3 8.12 5.37 38.39
C PHE A 3 8.64 6.40 37.38
N LYS A 4 9.96 6.39 37.18
CA LYS A 4 10.62 7.17 36.12
C LYS A 4 10.08 6.67 34.77
N SER A 5 9.27 7.49 34.13
CA SER A 5 8.67 7.30 32.82
C SER A 5 9.71 6.84 31.79
N ALA A 6 9.64 5.57 31.38
CA ALA A 6 10.31 5.10 30.18
C ALA A 6 9.49 5.59 28.98
N LEU A 7 9.91 6.72 28.39
CA LEU A 7 9.42 7.15 27.08
C LEU A 7 9.94 6.15 26.03
N ILE A 8 9.15 5.12 25.75
CA ILE A 8 9.41 4.20 24.65
C ILE A 8 9.10 4.95 23.35
N LEU A 9 10.14 5.45 22.69
CA LEU A 9 10.06 5.98 21.34
C LEU A 9 9.72 4.83 20.39
N PHE A 10 8.44 4.71 20.02
CA PHE A 10 8.00 3.83 18.94
C PHE A 10 8.54 4.41 17.63
N ALA A 11 9.66 3.90 17.16
CA ALA A 11 10.15 4.20 15.82
C ALA A 11 9.10 3.67 14.82
N ALA A 12 8.39 4.59 14.16
CA ALA A 12 7.51 4.23 13.05
C ALA A 12 8.39 3.75 11.90
N SER A 13 8.50 2.42 11.73
CA SER A 13 9.14 1.82 10.57
C SER A 13 8.32 2.17 9.33
N ALA A 14 8.91 2.95 8.43
CA ALA A 14 8.35 3.19 7.12
C ALA A 14 8.44 1.89 6.32
N MET A 15 7.33 1.15 6.25
CA MET A 15 7.19 0.01 5.35
C MET A 15 7.08 0.58 3.94
N ALA A 16 8.21 0.83 3.28
CA ALA A 16 8.23 1.07 1.85
C ALA A 16 7.84 -0.26 1.18
N SER A 17 6.64 -0.31 0.61
CA SER A 17 6.19 -1.47 -0.16
C SER A 17 7.02 -1.51 -1.44
N ASP A 18 7.94 -2.47 -1.53
CA ASP A 18 8.67 -2.72 -2.76
C ASP A 18 7.72 -3.35 -3.79
N LEU A 19 7.36 -2.56 -4.80
CA LEU A 19 6.57 -3.02 -5.93
C LEU A 19 7.44 -3.74 -6.98
N SER A 20 8.76 -3.80 -6.79
CA SER A 20 9.68 -4.34 -7.79
C SER A 20 9.40 -5.81 -8.10
N GLY A 21 8.99 -6.59 -7.09
CA GLY A 21 8.59 -7.99 -7.21
C GLY A 21 7.22 -8.24 -7.84
N LEU A 22 6.40 -7.20 -8.10
CA LEU A 22 5.09 -7.39 -8.73
C LEU A 22 5.23 -7.61 -10.26
N PRO A 23 4.39 -8.46 -10.86
CA PRO A 23 4.27 -8.58 -12.31
C PRO A 23 3.80 -7.24 -12.91
N GLU A 24 4.13 -7.01 -14.18
CA GLU A 24 3.80 -5.75 -14.86
C GLU A 24 2.29 -5.47 -14.85
N CYS A 25 1.47 -6.52 -14.92
CA CYS A 25 0.02 -6.41 -14.79
C CYS A 25 -0.40 -5.76 -13.46
N ALA A 26 0.13 -6.25 -12.33
CA ALA A 26 -0.21 -5.74 -11.01
C ALA A 26 0.33 -4.32 -10.80
N LYS A 27 1.54 -4.01 -11.32
CA LYS A 27 2.10 -2.65 -11.32
C LYS A 27 1.17 -1.67 -12.02
N LYS A 28 0.68 -2.02 -13.21
CA LYS A 28 -0.28 -1.19 -13.96
C LYS A 28 -1.57 -0.97 -13.18
N CYS A 29 -2.11 -2.00 -12.54
CA CYS A 29 -3.30 -1.88 -11.71
C CYS A 29 -3.13 -0.93 -10.51
N VAL A 30 -1.97 -0.95 -9.86
CA VAL A 30 -1.61 -0.03 -8.77
C VAL A 30 -1.55 1.41 -9.30
N THR A 31 -0.82 1.66 -10.39
CA THR A 31 -0.64 3.00 -10.96
C THR A 31 -1.95 3.59 -11.49
N ASP A 32 -2.72 2.82 -12.26
CA ASP A 32 -3.96 3.31 -12.90
C ASP A 32 -5.06 3.64 -11.89
N ASN A 33 -5.05 2.98 -10.73
CA ASN A 33 -6.07 3.19 -9.71
C ASN A 33 -5.65 4.18 -8.62
N PHE A 34 -4.43 4.73 -8.65
CA PHE A 34 -3.94 5.67 -7.63
C PHE A 34 -4.91 6.82 -7.35
N GLY A 35 -5.56 7.38 -8.38
CA GLY A 35 -6.53 8.46 -8.22
C GLY A 35 -7.74 8.11 -7.34
N ARG A 36 -8.04 6.82 -7.13
CA ARG A 36 -9.10 6.35 -6.23
C ARG A 36 -8.70 6.36 -4.75
N SER A 37 -7.41 6.55 -4.46
CA SER A 37 -6.89 6.51 -3.10
C SER A 37 -7.21 7.75 -2.28
N GLY A 38 -7.30 8.92 -2.91
CA GLY A 38 -7.34 10.21 -2.22
C GLY A 38 -6.01 10.60 -1.56
N CYS A 39 -4.95 9.82 -1.77
CA CYS A 39 -3.62 10.10 -1.25
C CYS A 39 -2.92 11.15 -2.12
N LYS A 40 -2.09 11.99 -1.49
CA LYS A 40 -1.36 13.05 -2.19
C LYS A 40 -0.10 12.55 -2.89
N ASP A 41 0.48 11.47 -2.36
CA ASP A 41 1.73 10.89 -2.82
C ASP A 41 1.52 9.38 -3.09
N PRO A 42 1.88 8.87 -4.29
CA PRO A 42 1.87 7.43 -4.58
C PRO A 42 2.85 6.61 -3.73
N SER A 43 3.78 7.26 -3.03
CA SER A 43 4.70 6.62 -2.09
C SER A 43 4.11 6.51 -0.67
N ASP A 44 2.99 7.17 -0.37
CA ASP A 44 2.34 7.12 0.95
C ASP A 44 1.56 5.81 1.11
N GLN A 45 2.31 4.73 1.40
CA GLN A 45 1.78 3.39 1.59
C GLN A 45 0.76 3.33 2.74
N ALA A 46 0.94 4.14 3.78
CA ALA A 46 0.03 4.17 4.92
C ALA A 46 -1.34 4.73 4.51
N CYS A 47 -1.36 5.79 3.70
CA CYS A 47 -2.59 6.31 3.13
C CYS A 47 -3.22 5.31 2.15
N LEU A 48 -2.42 4.75 1.23
CA LEU A 48 -2.90 3.81 0.21
C LEU A 48 -3.55 2.57 0.86
N CYS A 49 -2.91 2.01 1.87
CA CYS A 49 -3.42 0.85 2.61
C CYS A 49 -4.69 1.16 3.41
N LYS A 50 -4.90 2.41 3.84
CA LYS A 50 -6.14 2.84 4.52
C LYS A 50 -7.29 3.06 3.55
N SER A 51 -7.01 3.40 2.30
CA SER A 51 -8.05 3.62 1.30
C SER A 51 -8.69 2.32 0.84
N LYS A 52 -9.91 2.05 1.34
CA LYS A 52 -10.71 0.89 0.91
C LYS A 52 -11.03 0.94 -0.59
N ALA A 53 -11.41 2.11 -1.10
CA ALA A 53 -11.76 2.31 -2.50
C ALA A 53 -10.59 2.00 -3.45
N TYR A 54 -9.38 2.41 -3.08
CA TYR A 54 -8.17 2.06 -3.82
C TYR A 54 -7.92 0.56 -3.83
N LYS A 55 -7.91 -0.07 -2.64
CA LYS A 55 -7.66 -1.52 -2.53
C LYS A 55 -8.65 -2.34 -3.36
N GLU A 56 -9.93 -2.04 -3.28
CA GLU A 56 -10.97 -2.76 -4.04
C GLU A 56 -10.79 -2.58 -5.55
N ALA A 57 -10.42 -1.39 -5.99
CA ALA A 57 -10.20 -1.13 -7.41
C ALA A 57 -8.93 -1.83 -7.95
N VAL A 58 -7.84 -1.82 -7.18
CA VAL A 58 -6.61 -2.55 -7.51
C VAL A 58 -6.88 -4.06 -7.56
N ILE A 59 -7.53 -4.62 -6.54
CA ILE A 59 -7.88 -6.05 -6.50
C ILE A 59 -8.78 -6.41 -7.69
N SER A 60 -9.81 -5.61 -7.97
CA SER A 60 -10.69 -5.87 -9.13
C SER A 60 -9.96 -5.78 -10.46
N CYS A 61 -9.01 -4.85 -10.59
CA CYS A 61 -8.16 -4.74 -11.77
C CYS A 61 -7.27 -5.98 -11.93
N VAL A 62 -6.61 -6.41 -10.86
CA VAL A 62 -5.70 -7.58 -10.85
C VAL A 62 -6.48 -8.85 -11.21
N VAL A 63 -7.62 -9.11 -10.58
CA VAL A 63 -8.45 -10.29 -10.87
C VAL A 63 -8.96 -10.32 -12.31
N LYS A 64 -9.15 -9.17 -12.95
CA LYS A 64 -9.62 -9.08 -14.35
C LYS A 64 -8.50 -9.12 -15.38
N SER A 65 -7.35 -8.55 -15.06
CA SER A 65 -6.30 -8.24 -16.03
C SER A 65 -5.08 -9.14 -15.89
N CYS A 66 -4.84 -9.67 -14.69
CA CYS A 66 -3.73 -10.56 -14.39
C CYS A 66 -4.25 -12.00 -14.42
N ASN A 67 -3.42 -12.93 -14.88
CA ASN A 67 -3.78 -14.34 -15.03
C ASN A 67 -2.66 -15.24 -14.52
N GLY A 68 -2.97 -16.52 -14.25
CA GLY A 68 -1.96 -17.54 -13.96
C GLY A 68 -0.96 -17.13 -12.87
N SER A 69 0.31 -16.98 -13.26
CA SER A 69 1.43 -16.63 -12.38
C SER A 69 1.44 -15.17 -11.89
N ASP A 70 0.54 -14.32 -12.39
CA ASP A 70 0.51 -12.88 -12.09
C ASP A 70 -0.42 -12.50 -10.92
N VAL A 71 -1.12 -13.47 -10.31
CA VAL A 71 -2.07 -13.29 -9.19
C VAL A 71 -1.67 -14.03 -7.92
#